data_AF-A0A8C2PJ54-F1
#
_entry.id   AF-A0A8C2PJ54-F1
#
_cell.length_a   1.000
_cell.length_b   1.000
_cell.length_c   1.000
_cell.angle_alpha   90.00
_cell.angle_beta   90.00
_cell.angle_gamma   90.00
#
_symmetry.space_group_name_H-M   'P 1'
#
loop_
_entity.id
_entity.type
_entity.pdbx_description
1 polymer ?
#
loop_
_entity_poly.entity_id
_entity_poly.type
_entity_poly.pdbx_seq_one_letter_code
_entity_poly.pdbx_strand_id
1 'polypeptide(L)'
;MMPQLQFKDAFWCRDFTAHTGYEVLLQRLLDGRKMCKDVEELLRQRAQAEERYGKELVQIARKAGGQTEINSLRASFDSLKQQMENVGSSHIQLALALREELRSLEEFRERQKEQRKKYEAVMDRVQKSKLSLHKKALESKKTYEQKCRDADDAEQAFERISTNGQQKQVEKSQNKAKQCKDSALEAGTRLAHLLSLGGGQPGHLSRGSTLPPPWDTVPLSSLLLPYASKMKNSFSRICQHCSWCFVCFY
;
A
#
# COMPACT_ATOMS: atom_id res chain seq x y z
N MET A 1 25.65 0.91 -12.34
CA MET A 1 24.18 1.05 -12.24
C MET A 1 23.79 0.86 -10.79
N MET A 2 23.22 1.87 -10.13
CA MET A 2 22.66 1.68 -8.79
C MET A 2 21.36 0.86 -8.91
N PRO A 3 21.16 -0.20 -8.09
CA PRO A 3 19.94 -0.98 -8.14
C PRO A 3 18.73 -0.10 -7.77
N GLN A 4 17.65 -0.24 -8.54
CA GLN A 4 16.42 0.51 -8.30
C GLN A 4 15.76 0.00 -7.02
N LEU A 5 15.79 0.83 -5.97
CA LEU A 5 15.18 0.54 -4.67
C LEU A 5 13.68 0.28 -4.83
N GLN A 6 13.22 -0.89 -4.41
CA GLN A 6 11.80 -1.24 -4.35
C GLN A 6 11.28 -1.06 -2.92
N PHE A 7 9.97 -0.84 -2.77
CA PHE A 7 9.37 -0.74 -1.42
C PHE A 7 9.60 -2.00 -0.58
N LYS A 8 9.67 -3.16 -1.23
CA LYS A 8 9.98 -4.42 -0.55
C LYS A 8 11.38 -4.46 0.09
N ASP A 9 12.29 -3.57 -0.30
CA ASP A 9 13.67 -3.54 0.19
C ASP A 9 13.84 -2.58 1.37
N ALA A 10 12.93 -1.60 1.54
CA ALA A 10 13.14 -0.44 2.42
C ALA A 10 12.14 -0.32 3.57
N PHE A 11 10.98 -0.99 3.52
CA PHE A 11 9.90 -0.82 4.51
C PHE A 11 9.85 -1.97 5.55
N TRP A 12 11.01 -2.55 5.85
CA TRP A 12 11.18 -3.52 6.94
C TRP A 12 11.35 -2.80 8.29
N CYS A 13 10.76 -3.35 9.36
CA CYS A 13 10.99 -2.91 10.73
C CYS A 13 12.14 -3.71 11.36
N ARG A 14 12.93 -3.07 12.23
CA ARG A 14 13.94 -3.77 13.05
C ARG A 14 13.30 -4.68 14.10
N ASP A 15 12.23 -4.20 14.73
CA ASP A 15 11.52 -4.98 15.74
C ASP A 15 10.56 -5.98 15.09
N PHE A 16 10.65 -7.24 15.49
CA PHE A 16 9.83 -8.31 14.90
C PHE A 16 8.34 -8.07 15.12
N THR A 17 7.92 -7.48 16.23
CA THR A 17 6.51 -7.20 16.53
C THR A 17 6.00 -5.92 15.86
N ALA A 18 6.90 -5.04 15.40
CA ALA A 18 6.53 -3.79 14.74
C ALA A 18 6.14 -4.01 13.27
N HIS A 19 5.29 -3.11 12.78
CA HIS A 19 4.81 -3.10 11.39
C HIS A 19 4.67 -1.66 10.84
N THR A 20 5.40 -0.72 11.42
CA THR A 20 5.43 0.71 11.06
C THR A 20 5.73 0.95 9.58
N GLY A 21 6.59 0.13 8.95
CA GLY A 21 6.82 0.22 7.51
C GLY A 21 5.55 0.02 6.68
N TYR A 22 4.68 -0.91 7.07
CA TYR A 22 3.38 -1.09 6.45
C TYR A 22 2.43 0.08 6.73
N GLU A 23 2.40 0.60 7.96
CA GLU A 23 1.58 1.77 8.32
C GLU A 23 1.92 2.99 7.46
N VAL A 24 3.21 3.24 7.22
CA VAL A 24 3.66 4.34 6.35
C VAL A 24 3.17 4.15 4.92
N LEU A 25 3.26 2.94 4.36
CA LEU A 25 2.75 2.65 3.01
C LEU A 25 1.23 2.80 2.92
N LEU A 26 0.50 2.34 3.94
CA LEU A 26 -0.95 2.48 4.04
C LEU A 26 -1.35 3.95 4.10
N GLN A 27 -0.68 4.74 4.94
CA GLN A 27 -0.91 6.18 5.02
C GLN A 27 -0.67 6.85 3.67
N ARG A 28 0.40 6.48 2.96
CA ARG A 28 0.68 7.03 1.62
C ARG A 28 -0.43 6.73 0.60
N LEU A 29 -1.06 5.55 0.69
CA LEU A 29 -2.22 5.21 -0.16
C LEU A 29 -3.47 6.03 0.22
N LEU A 30 -3.68 6.29 1.50
CA LEU A 30 -4.76 7.17 1.97
C LEU A 30 -4.57 8.61 1.47
N ASP A 31 -3.34 9.12 1.55
CA ASP A 31 -2.99 10.44 1.02
C ASP A 31 -3.19 10.52 -0.49
N GLY A 32 -2.80 9.48 -1.23
CA GLY A 32 -3.06 9.38 -2.68
C GLY A 32 -4.55 9.45 -3.01
N ARG A 33 -5.40 8.77 -2.22
CA ARG A 33 -6.86 8.85 -2.37
C ARG A 33 -7.40 10.24 -2.07
N LYS A 34 -6.88 10.91 -1.03
CA LYS A 34 -7.25 12.29 -0.69
C LYS A 34 -6.90 13.23 -1.84
N MET A 35 -5.69 13.11 -2.38
CA MET A 35 -5.26 13.90 -3.54
C MET A 35 -6.17 13.71 -4.75
N CYS A 36 -6.63 12.49 -5.05
CA CYS A 36 -7.63 12.30 -6.11
C CYS A 36 -8.90 13.11 -5.88
N LYS A 37 -9.40 13.15 -4.64
CA LYS A 37 -10.59 13.92 -4.29
C LYS A 37 -10.36 15.44 -4.44
N ASP A 38 -9.17 15.92 -4.09
CA ASP A 38 -8.81 17.33 -4.25
C ASP A 38 -8.72 17.71 -5.75
N VAL A 39 -8.16 16.84 -6.58
CA VAL A 39 -8.12 17.02 -8.05
C VAL A 39 -9.53 16.98 -8.65
N GLU A 40 -10.39 16.05 -8.22
CA GLU A 40 -11.78 16.00 -8.65
C GLU A 40 -12.52 17.31 -8.39
N GLU A 41 -12.36 17.89 -7.19
CA GLU A 41 -12.98 19.19 -6.86
C GLU A 41 -12.44 20.32 -7.77
N LEU A 42 -11.13 20.35 -8.00
CA LEU A 42 -10.52 21.31 -8.91
C LEU A 42 -11.09 21.20 -10.33
N LEU A 43 -11.20 19.97 -10.87
CA LEU A 43 -11.77 19.76 -12.22
C LEU A 43 -13.24 20.12 -12.29
N ARG A 44 -14.01 19.86 -11.23
CA ARG A 44 -15.43 20.23 -11.14
C ARG A 44 -15.61 21.74 -11.21
N GLN A 45 -14.86 22.49 -10.40
CA GLN A 45 -14.89 23.96 -10.41
C GLN A 45 -14.46 24.52 -11.77
N ARG A 46 -13.39 23.95 -12.35
CA ARG A 46 -12.93 24.34 -13.67
C ARG A 46 -13.98 24.10 -14.76
N ALA A 47 -14.60 22.91 -14.80
CA ALA A 47 -15.63 22.60 -15.79
C ALA A 47 -16.82 23.56 -15.69
N GLN A 48 -17.23 23.95 -14.48
CA GLN A 48 -18.30 24.92 -14.26
C GLN A 48 -17.91 26.32 -14.80
N ALA A 49 -16.69 26.76 -14.57
CA ALA A 49 -16.19 28.04 -15.07
C ALA A 49 -16.12 28.08 -16.61
N GLU A 50 -15.55 27.03 -17.21
CA GLU A 50 -15.43 26.89 -18.68
C GLU A 50 -16.82 26.86 -19.35
N GLU A 51 -17.78 26.11 -18.79
CA GLU A 51 -19.14 26.06 -19.33
C GLU A 51 -19.84 27.42 -19.24
N ARG A 52 -19.73 28.10 -18.10
CA ARG A 52 -20.32 29.42 -17.90
C ARG A 52 -19.75 30.42 -18.91
N TYR A 53 -18.43 30.46 -19.04
CA TYR A 53 -17.75 31.33 -19.99
C TYR A 53 -18.18 31.06 -21.44
N GLY A 54 -18.16 29.79 -21.86
CA GLY A 54 -18.56 29.42 -23.23
C GLY A 54 -20.01 29.77 -23.54
N LYS A 55 -20.94 29.53 -22.60
CA LYS A 55 -22.36 29.92 -22.75
C LYS A 55 -22.56 31.42 -22.83
N GLU A 56 -21.90 32.19 -21.95
CA GLU A 56 -21.96 33.66 -21.97
C GLU A 56 -21.41 34.21 -23.30
N LEU A 57 -20.29 33.66 -23.79
CA LEU A 57 -19.67 34.10 -25.06
C LEU A 57 -20.58 33.85 -26.27
N VAL A 58 -21.18 32.66 -26.39
CA VAL A 58 -22.18 32.35 -27.44
C VAL A 58 -23.38 33.29 -27.34
N GLN A 59 -23.87 33.56 -26.11
CA GLN A 59 -25.01 34.44 -25.91
C GLN A 59 -24.72 35.88 -26.34
N ILE A 60 -23.52 36.40 -26.04
CA ILE A 60 -23.07 37.74 -26.46
C ILE A 60 -23.02 37.81 -27.99
N ALA A 61 -22.40 36.82 -28.64
CA ALA A 61 -22.27 36.79 -30.10
C ALA A 61 -23.64 36.79 -30.81
N ARG A 62 -24.62 36.04 -30.28
CA ARG A 62 -25.99 35.99 -30.83
C ARG A 62 -26.81 37.25 -30.63
N LYS A 63 -26.58 37.95 -29.51
CA LYS A 63 -27.27 39.20 -29.17
C LYS A 63 -26.62 40.44 -29.79
N ALA A 64 -25.42 40.29 -30.35
CA ALA A 64 -24.72 41.40 -30.99
C ALA A 64 -25.53 41.98 -32.16
N GLY A 65 -25.55 43.31 -32.25
CA GLY A 65 -26.29 44.06 -33.26
C GLY A 65 -25.66 44.00 -34.66
N GLY A 66 -25.57 45.15 -35.34
CA GLY A 66 -24.88 45.28 -36.62
C GLY A 66 -25.70 44.85 -37.86
N GLN A 67 -27.01 44.61 -37.70
CA GLN A 67 -27.90 44.25 -38.80
C GLN A 67 -28.15 45.42 -39.78
N THR A 68 -27.89 46.65 -39.34
CA THR A 68 -28.02 47.88 -40.13
C THR A 68 -26.82 48.14 -41.04
N GLU A 69 -25.66 47.51 -40.77
CA GLU A 69 -24.46 47.66 -41.59
C GLU A 69 -24.57 46.88 -42.89
N ILE A 70 -23.83 47.33 -43.92
CA ILE A 70 -23.85 46.73 -45.26
C ILE A 70 -22.43 46.46 -45.80
N ASN A 71 -22.34 45.70 -46.89
CA ASN A 71 -21.10 45.43 -47.63
C ASN A 71 -19.99 44.79 -46.77
N SER A 72 -18.73 45.16 -47.00
CA SER A 72 -17.54 44.51 -46.44
C SER A 72 -17.49 44.59 -44.91
N LEU A 73 -17.90 45.71 -44.31
CA LEU A 73 -17.89 45.87 -42.86
C LEU A 73 -18.88 44.91 -42.19
N ARG A 74 -20.08 44.75 -42.77
CA ARG A 74 -21.05 43.76 -42.30
C ARG A 74 -20.46 42.35 -42.33
N ALA A 75 -19.83 41.97 -43.44
CA ALA A 75 -19.20 40.65 -43.57
C ALA A 75 -18.10 40.43 -42.52
N SER A 76 -17.25 41.44 -42.25
CA SER A 76 -16.24 41.37 -41.19
C SER A 76 -16.86 41.24 -39.80
N PHE A 77 -17.94 41.96 -39.50
CA PHE A 77 -18.61 41.90 -38.21
C PHE A 77 -19.36 40.56 -38.00
N ASP A 78 -20.00 40.02 -39.04
CA ASP A 78 -20.60 38.69 -39.01
C ASP A 78 -19.53 37.60 -38.82
N SER A 79 -18.37 37.73 -39.46
CA SER A 79 -17.21 36.85 -39.24
C SER A 79 -16.74 36.89 -37.79
N LEU A 80 -16.62 38.08 -37.18
CA LEU A 80 -16.27 38.22 -35.76
C LEU A 80 -17.26 37.50 -34.85
N LYS A 81 -18.58 37.71 -35.04
CA LYS A 81 -19.62 37.01 -34.27
C LYS A 81 -19.49 35.49 -34.40
N GLN A 82 -19.26 34.99 -35.62
CA GLN A 82 -19.09 33.56 -35.85
C GLN A 82 -17.86 33.02 -35.11
N GLN A 83 -16.72 33.73 -35.12
CA GLN A 83 -15.55 33.32 -34.36
C GLN A 83 -15.80 33.29 -32.86
N MET A 84 -16.53 34.28 -32.31
CA MET A 84 -16.93 34.28 -30.91
C MET A 84 -17.82 33.07 -30.56
N GLU A 85 -18.79 32.71 -31.40
CA GLU A 85 -19.60 31.51 -31.20
C GLU A 85 -18.78 30.22 -31.25
N ASN A 86 -17.82 30.13 -32.17
CA ASN A 86 -16.94 28.98 -32.29
C ASN A 86 -16.11 28.79 -31.02
N VAL A 87 -15.48 29.87 -30.53
CA VAL A 87 -14.70 29.86 -29.28
C VAL A 87 -15.60 29.45 -28.11
N GLY A 88 -16.78 30.05 -27.98
CA GLY A 88 -17.69 29.71 -26.88
C GLY A 88 -18.13 28.24 -26.92
N SER A 89 -18.37 27.71 -28.11
CA SER A 89 -18.67 26.29 -28.33
C SER A 89 -17.50 25.38 -27.94
N SER A 90 -16.26 25.75 -28.27
CA SER A 90 -15.05 25.01 -27.86
C SER A 90 -14.89 24.98 -26.33
N HIS A 91 -15.15 26.09 -25.63
CA HIS A 91 -15.11 26.10 -24.16
C HIS A 91 -16.20 25.22 -23.53
N ILE A 92 -17.40 25.17 -24.12
CA ILE A 92 -18.46 24.24 -23.68
C ILE A 92 -18.02 22.79 -23.88
N GLN A 93 -17.40 22.46 -25.02
CA GLN A 93 -16.85 21.12 -25.27
C GLN A 93 -15.75 20.74 -24.28
N LEU A 94 -14.85 21.67 -23.95
CA LEU A 94 -13.82 21.48 -22.93
C LEU A 94 -14.44 21.19 -21.55
N ALA A 95 -15.51 21.88 -21.17
CA ALA A 95 -16.23 21.61 -19.93
C ALA A 95 -16.81 20.18 -19.89
N LEU A 96 -17.31 19.66 -21.02
CA LEU A 96 -17.79 18.28 -21.12
C LEU A 96 -16.63 17.28 -21.00
N ALA A 97 -15.50 17.52 -21.67
CA ALA A 97 -14.31 16.68 -21.57
C ALA A 97 -13.76 16.62 -20.13
N LEU A 98 -13.77 17.74 -19.42
CA LEU A 98 -13.39 17.80 -18.00
C LEU A 98 -14.31 16.95 -17.11
N ARG A 99 -15.62 16.91 -17.39
CA ARG A 99 -16.58 16.06 -16.66
C ARG A 99 -16.36 14.57 -16.90
N GLU A 100 -15.96 14.18 -18.10
CA GLU A 100 -15.60 12.78 -18.40
C GLU A 100 -14.32 12.35 -17.66
N GLU A 101 -13.31 13.21 -17.62
CA GLU A 101 -12.10 12.95 -16.81
C GLU A 101 -12.42 12.88 -15.31
N LEU A 102 -13.33 13.73 -14.82
CA LEU A 102 -13.82 13.69 -13.44
C LEU A 102 -14.45 12.33 -13.11
N ARG A 103 -15.38 11.84 -13.95
CA ARG A 103 -16.00 10.52 -13.79
C ARG A 103 -14.96 9.40 -13.77
N SER A 104 -13.98 9.47 -14.67
CA SER A 104 -12.90 8.48 -14.74
C SER A 104 -11.99 8.48 -13.49
N LEU A 105 -11.82 9.63 -12.84
CA LEU A 105 -11.08 9.76 -11.58
C LEU A 105 -11.88 9.20 -10.41
N GLU A 106 -13.19 9.46 -10.33
CA GLU A 106 -14.07 8.93 -9.30
C GLU A 106 -14.09 7.39 -9.31
N GLU A 107 -14.24 6.79 -10.50
CA GLU A 107 -14.18 5.33 -10.69
C GLU A 107 -12.82 4.74 -10.31
N PHE A 108 -11.73 5.44 -10.65
CA PHE A 108 -10.38 5.03 -10.26
C PHE A 108 -10.21 5.07 -8.74
N ARG A 109 -10.68 6.15 -8.09
CA ARG A 109 -10.58 6.33 -6.63
C ARG A 109 -11.32 5.23 -5.87
N GLU A 110 -12.53 4.87 -6.29
CA GLU A 110 -13.30 3.80 -5.63
C GLU A 110 -12.69 2.42 -5.90
N ARG A 111 -12.16 2.14 -7.09
CA ARG A 111 -11.41 0.90 -7.36
C ARG A 111 -10.16 0.78 -6.48
N GLN A 112 -9.38 1.85 -6.34
CA GLN A 112 -8.19 1.87 -5.48
C GLN A 112 -8.53 1.67 -4.00
N LYS A 113 -9.64 2.25 -3.53
CA LYS A 113 -10.15 2.04 -2.17
C LYS A 113 -10.47 0.56 -1.92
N GLU A 114 -11.14 -0.11 -2.85
CA GLU A 114 -11.50 -1.52 -2.71
C GLU A 114 -10.27 -2.43 -2.69
N GLN A 115 -9.32 -2.21 -3.61
CA GLN A 115 -8.06 -2.95 -3.63
C GLN A 115 -7.27 -2.76 -2.34
N ARG A 116 -7.17 -1.52 -1.84
CA ARG A 116 -6.49 -1.21 -0.57
C ARG A 116 -7.14 -1.95 0.60
N LYS A 117 -8.48 -1.92 0.73
CA LYS A 117 -9.20 -2.65 1.78
C LYS A 117 -8.94 -4.16 1.74
N LYS A 118 -8.92 -4.76 0.55
CA LYS A 118 -8.59 -6.18 0.38
C LYS A 118 -7.21 -6.51 0.94
N TYR A 119 -6.22 -5.66 0.65
CA TYR A 119 -4.85 -5.83 1.14
C TYR A 119 -4.71 -5.56 2.63
N GLU A 120 -5.41 -4.55 3.17
CA GLU A 120 -5.47 -4.30 4.62
C GLU A 120 -5.97 -5.54 5.37
N ALA A 121 -7.03 -6.19 4.88
CA ALA A 121 -7.58 -7.39 5.51
C ALA A 121 -6.62 -8.59 5.49
N VAL A 122 -5.86 -8.76 4.40
CA VAL A 122 -4.82 -9.80 4.32
C VAL A 122 -3.69 -9.50 5.31
N MET A 123 -3.22 -8.24 5.36
CA MET A 123 -2.15 -7.82 6.24
C MET A 123 -2.50 -7.97 7.71
N ASP A 124 -3.73 -7.60 8.12
CA ASP A 124 -4.22 -7.79 9.49
C ASP A 124 -4.19 -9.28 9.91
N ARG A 125 -4.64 -10.18 9.02
CA ARG A 125 -4.58 -11.63 9.27
C ARG A 125 -3.15 -12.13 9.43
N VAL A 126 -2.25 -11.72 8.53
CA VAL A 126 -0.84 -12.13 8.56
C VAL A 126 -0.16 -11.61 9.83
N GLN A 127 -0.38 -10.34 10.20
CA GLN A 127 0.22 -9.74 11.38
C GLN A 127 -0.29 -10.40 12.68
N LYS A 128 -1.60 -10.69 12.78
CA LYS A 128 -2.16 -11.45 13.91
C LYS A 128 -1.56 -12.85 14.03
N SER A 129 -1.44 -13.56 12.91
CA SER A 129 -0.82 -14.89 12.87
C SER A 129 0.65 -14.84 13.32
N LYS A 130 1.42 -13.90 12.79
CA LYS A 130 2.82 -13.64 13.15
C LYS A 130 2.99 -13.38 14.65
N LEU A 131 2.19 -12.50 15.23
CA LEU A 131 2.26 -12.18 16.66
C LEU A 131 1.86 -13.38 17.53
N SER A 132 0.82 -14.12 17.13
CA SER A 132 0.40 -15.34 17.84
C SER A 132 1.50 -16.40 17.85
N LEU A 133 2.14 -16.65 16.70
CA LEU A 133 3.22 -17.62 16.57
C LEU A 133 4.46 -17.18 17.35
N HIS A 134 4.79 -15.89 17.32
CA HIS A 134 5.88 -15.34 18.11
C HIS A 134 5.68 -15.55 19.62
N LYS A 135 4.47 -15.28 20.13
CA LYS A 135 4.12 -15.51 21.53
C LYS A 135 4.29 -17.00 21.90
N LYS A 136 3.77 -17.91 21.08
CA LYS A 136 3.93 -19.36 21.29
C LYS A 136 5.40 -19.80 21.29
N ALA A 137 6.21 -19.25 20.39
CA ALA A 137 7.65 -19.54 20.33
C ALA A 137 8.37 -19.06 21.60
N LEU A 138 8.05 -17.88 22.11
CA LEU A 138 8.61 -17.36 23.37
C LEU A 138 8.22 -18.22 24.58
N GLU A 139 6.96 -18.64 24.67
CA GLU A 139 6.49 -19.55 25.72
C GLU A 139 7.20 -20.91 25.63
N SER A 140 7.28 -21.50 24.43
CA SER A 140 7.98 -22.76 24.19
C SER A 140 9.48 -22.67 24.50
N LYS A 141 10.11 -21.52 24.22
CA LYS A 141 11.51 -21.25 24.58
C LYS A 141 11.68 -21.27 26.10
N LYS A 142 10.82 -20.57 26.84
CA LYS A 142 10.85 -20.57 28.31
C LYS A 142 10.67 -21.97 28.88
N THR A 143 9.76 -22.77 28.31
CA THR A 143 9.56 -24.18 28.72
C THR A 143 10.80 -25.03 28.43
N TYR A 144 11.39 -24.91 27.23
CA TYR A 144 12.61 -25.62 26.87
C TYR A 144 13.77 -25.27 27.82
N GLU A 145 14.01 -23.98 28.08
CA GLU A 145 15.03 -23.52 29.02
C GLU A 145 14.81 -24.07 30.44
N GLN A 146 13.55 -24.16 30.89
CA GLN A 146 13.25 -24.79 32.18
C GLN A 146 13.56 -26.28 32.18
N LYS A 147 13.21 -26.99 31.10
CA LYS A 147 13.48 -28.44 30.99
C LYS A 147 14.96 -28.75 30.89
N CYS A 148 15.76 -27.89 30.25
CA CYS A 148 17.22 -27.98 30.30
C CYS A 148 17.74 -27.87 31.74
N ARG A 149 17.29 -26.85 32.49
CA ARG A 149 17.66 -26.70 33.91
C ARG A 149 17.28 -27.92 34.75
N ASP A 150 16.06 -28.43 34.59
CA ASP A 150 15.59 -29.62 35.30
C ASP A 150 16.45 -30.86 34.97
N ALA A 151 16.94 -30.98 33.73
CA ALA A 151 17.81 -32.06 33.29
C ALA A 151 19.22 -31.93 33.87
N ASP A 152 19.79 -30.73 33.87
CA ASP A 152 21.10 -30.44 34.46
C ASP A 152 21.10 -30.71 35.98
N ASP A 153 20.05 -30.29 36.69
CA ASP A 153 19.88 -30.54 38.12
C ASP A 153 19.73 -32.04 38.43
N ALA A 154 18.98 -32.78 37.60
CA ALA A 154 18.80 -34.22 37.77
C ALA A 154 20.09 -35.01 37.47
N GLU A 155 20.89 -34.55 36.51
CA GLU A 155 22.20 -35.13 36.20
C GLU A 155 23.19 -34.90 37.35
N GLN A 156 23.29 -33.67 37.87
CA GLN A 156 24.12 -33.39 39.05
C GLN A 156 23.70 -34.21 40.27
N ALA A 157 22.39 -34.39 40.48
CA ALA A 157 21.89 -35.23 41.56
C ALA A 157 22.29 -36.70 41.38
N PHE A 158 22.23 -37.21 40.15
CA PHE A 158 22.70 -38.55 39.80
C PHE A 158 24.19 -38.72 40.06
N GLU A 159 25.04 -37.79 39.63
CA GLU A 159 26.49 -37.84 39.86
C GLU A 159 26.84 -37.89 41.36
N ARG A 160 26.16 -37.07 42.17
CA ARG A 160 26.34 -37.06 43.64
C ARG A 160 25.93 -38.37 44.28
N ILE A 161 24.81 -38.97 43.86
CA ILE A 161 24.31 -40.25 44.41
C ILE A 161 25.11 -41.44 43.88
N SER A 162 25.64 -41.36 42.66
CA SER A 162 26.37 -42.46 42.02
C SER A 162 27.71 -42.80 42.69
N THR A 163 28.31 -41.86 43.43
CA THR A 163 29.61 -42.06 44.09
C THR A 163 29.50 -42.84 45.39
N ASN A 164 28.43 -42.64 46.19
CA ASN A 164 28.30 -43.21 47.54
C ASN A 164 26.89 -43.79 47.86
N GLY A 165 25.97 -43.84 46.91
CA GLY A 165 24.57 -44.22 47.13
C GLY A 165 24.29 -45.73 47.06
N GLN A 166 23.21 -46.16 47.71
CA GLN A 166 22.70 -47.54 47.58
C GLN A 166 22.24 -47.81 46.14
N GLN A 167 22.48 -49.02 45.64
CA GLN A 167 22.23 -49.41 44.24
C GLN A 167 20.81 -49.08 43.73
N LYS A 168 19.78 -49.34 44.55
CA LYS A 168 18.38 -49.00 44.24
C LYS A 168 18.11 -47.49 44.14
N GLN A 169 18.85 -46.68 44.89
CA GLN A 169 18.76 -45.21 44.88
C GLN A 169 19.48 -44.63 43.65
N VAL A 170 20.62 -45.22 43.26
CA VAL A 170 21.36 -44.88 42.04
C VAL A 170 20.49 -45.12 40.80
N GLU A 171 19.87 -46.29 40.66
CA GLU A 171 18.97 -46.60 39.54
C GLU A 171 17.79 -45.62 39.42
N LYS A 172 17.16 -45.29 40.56
CA LYS A 172 16.06 -44.30 40.58
C LYS A 172 16.53 -42.93 40.11
N SER A 173 17.70 -42.48 40.56
CA SER A 173 18.25 -41.19 40.15
C SER A 173 18.66 -41.17 38.67
N GLN A 174 19.22 -42.28 38.17
CA GLN A 174 19.57 -42.43 36.76
C GLN A 174 18.33 -42.35 35.85
N ASN A 175 17.26 -43.04 36.23
CA ASN A 175 16.00 -43.02 35.47
C ASN A 175 15.37 -41.61 35.46
N LYS A 176 15.45 -40.89 36.57
CA LYS A 176 15.00 -39.49 36.65
C LYS A 176 15.81 -38.57 35.74
N ALA A 177 17.14 -38.71 35.72
CA ALA A 177 18.01 -37.93 34.83
C ALA A 177 17.69 -38.19 33.34
N LYS A 178 17.52 -39.46 32.94
CA LYS A 178 17.10 -39.83 31.58
C LYS A 178 15.74 -39.21 31.21
N GLN A 179 14.74 -39.33 32.09
CA GLN A 179 13.41 -38.77 31.85
C GLN A 179 13.42 -37.24 31.67
N CYS A 180 14.22 -36.52 32.47
CA CYS A 180 14.37 -35.08 32.34
C CYS A 180 15.06 -34.71 31.02
N LYS A 181 16.08 -35.46 30.58
CA LYS A 181 16.73 -35.28 29.27
C LYS A 181 15.76 -35.49 28.11
N ASP A 182 14.98 -36.57 28.13
CA ASP A 182 13.99 -36.85 27.08
C ASP A 182 12.93 -35.73 27.01
N SER A 183 12.49 -35.24 28.18
CA SER A 183 11.55 -34.11 28.28
C SER A 183 12.13 -32.81 27.71
N ALA A 184 13.43 -32.56 27.91
CA ALA A 184 14.12 -31.41 27.32
C ALA A 184 14.24 -31.54 25.80
N LEU A 185 14.55 -32.74 25.29
CA LEU A 185 14.63 -33.01 23.86
C LEU A 185 13.27 -32.82 23.16
N GLU A 186 12.19 -33.31 23.77
CA GLU A 186 10.83 -33.12 23.26
C GLU A 186 10.44 -31.63 23.22
N ALA A 187 10.72 -30.89 24.31
CA ALA A 187 10.50 -29.45 24.36
C ALA A 187 11.33 -28.69 23.30
N GLY A 188 12.58 -29.11 23.07
CA GLY A 188 13.44 -28.55 22.03
C GLY A 188 12.91 -28.80 20.62
N THR A 189 12.36 -29.99 20.38
CA THR A 189 11.73 -30.37 19.10
C THR A 189 10.49 -29.52 18.82
N ARG A 190 9.64 -29.30 19.84
CA ARG A 190 8.48 -28.41 19.74
C ARG A 190 8.87 -26.95 19.46
N LEU A 191 9.93 -26.46 20.12
CA LEU A 191 10.47 -25.12 19.86
C LEU A 191 11.00 -25.01 18.42
N ALA A 192 11.79 -25.98 17.96
CA ALA A 192 12.31 -26.02 16.60
C ALA A 192 11.19 -26.01 15.55
N HIS A 193 10.12 -26.78 15.77
CA HIS A 193 8.95 -26.77 14.90
C HIS A 193 8.27 -25.38 14.86
N LEU A 194 8.08 -24.73 16.00
CA LEU A 194 7.50 -23.37 16.05
C LEU A 194 8.38 -22.32 15.35
N LEU A 195 9.71 -22.43 15.48
CA LEU A 195 10.66 -21.55 14.79
C LEU A 195 10.66 -21.79 13.27
N SER A 196 10.53 -23.04 12.84
CA SER A 196 10.38 -23.40 11.42
C SER A 196 9.10 -22.83 10.81
N LEU A 197 7.98 -22.87 11.54
CA LEU A 197 6.73 -22.23 11.13
C LEU A 197 6.86 -20.70 11.06
N GLY A 198 7.73 -20.11 11.89
CA GLY A 198 8.03 -18.69 11.93
C GLY A 198 9.09 -18.24 10.92
N GLY A 199 9.60 -19.14 10.09
CA GLY A 199 10.58 -18.84 9.04
C GLY A 199 12.01 -18.58 9.53
N GLY A 200 12.46 -19.20 10.63
CA GLY A 200 13.83 -19.09 11.11
C GLY A 200 14.55 -20.45 11.24
N GLN A 201 15.61 -20.66 10.44
CA GLN A 201 16.64 -21.64 10.76
C GLN A 201 17.44 -21.19 12.00
N PRO A 202 17.77 -22.10 12.92
CA PRO A 202 18.56 -21.80 14.11
C PRO A 202 20.05 -21.75 13.74
N GLY A 203 20.56 -20.63 13.24
CA GLY A 203 21.99 -20.54 12.93
C GLY A 203 22.57 -19.18 12.50
N HIS A 204 21.76 -18.23 12.03
CA HIS A 204 22.28 -16.95 11.55
C HIS A 204 21.43 -15.78 12.02
N LEU A 205 21.80 -15.19 13.17
CA LEU A 205 21.30 -13.89 13.60
C LEU A 205 22.03 -12.71 12.91
N SER A 206 22.75 -12.98 11.82
CA SER A 206 23.46 -11.95 11.05
C SER A 206 23.32 -12.24 9.57
N ARG A 207 22.70 -11.26 8.89
CA ARG A 207 22.33 -11.20 7.47
C ARG A 207 21.14 -12.07 7.05
N GLY A 208 20.04 -11.36 6.80
CA GLY A 208 18.92 -11.65 5.91
C GLY A 208 18.75 -13.08 5.40
N SER A 209 17.71 -13.75 5.88
CA SER A 209 17.08 -14.90 5.22
C SER A 209 15.64 -15.00 5.74
N THR A 210 14.68 -14.50 4.96
CA THR A 210 13.76 -15.25 4.07
C THR A 210 12.56 -15.89 4.78
N LEU A 211 11.67 -15.04 5.30
CA LEU A 211 10.26 -15.19 4.92
C LEU A 211 10.08 -14.38 3.63
N PRO A 212 9.40 -14.90 2.58
CA PRO A 212 8.87 -14.00 1.58
C PRO A 212 8.00 -12.98 2.35
N PRO A 213 8.27 -11.68 2.19
CA PRO A 213 7.53 -10.68 2.92
C PRO A 213 6.01 -10.84 2.75
N PRO A 214 5.21 -10.42 3.74
CA PRO A 214 3.76 -10.29 3.57
C PRO A 214 3.36 -9.45 2.34
N TRP A 215 4.25 -8.57 1.86
CA TRP A 215 4.05 -7.74 0.67
C TRP A 215 4.44 -8.40 -0.66
N ASP A 216 5.14 -9.54 -0.67
CA ASP A 216 5.23 -10.35 -1.90
C ASP A 216 3.88 -11.03 -2.19
N THR A 217 3.03 -11.21 -1.17
CA THR A 217 1.62 -11.62 -1.33
C THR A 217 0.68 -10.43 -1.58
N VAL A 218 1.14 -9.20 -1.32
CA VAL A 218 0.32 -7.97 -1.28
C VAL A 218 1.11 -6.85 -1.97
N PRO A 219 1.02 -6.69 -3.30
CA PRO A 219 1.81 -5.71 -4.03
C PRO A 219 1.26 -4.29 -3.81
N LEU A 220 1.43 -3.72 -2.62
CA LEU A 220 1.04 -2.33 -2.32
C LEU A 220 1.76 -1.33 -3.22
N SER A 221 2.97 -1.68 -3.69
CA SER A 221 3.69 -0.96 -4.73
C SER A 221 2.90 -0.84 -6.04
N SER A 222 2.11 -1.86 -6.39
CA SER A 222 1.25 -1.86 -7.56
C SER A 222 0.04 -0.94 -7.43
N LEU A 223 -0.28 -0.46 -6.22
CA LEU A 223 -1.35 0.52 -5.98
C LEU A 223 -0.83 1.97 -5.95
N LEU A 224 0.42 2.20 -5.55
CA LEU A 224 1.00 3.56 -5.49
C LEU A 224 1.38 4.13 -6.86
N LEU A 225 1.93 3.32 -7.76
CA LEU A 225 2.28 3.73 -9.13
C LEU A 225 1.06 4.20 -9.96
N PRO A 226 -0.10 3.53 -9.91
CA PRO A 226 -1.31 3.96 -10.59
C PRO A 226 -1.80 5.37 -10.22
N TYR A 227 -1.66 5.82 -8.97
CA TYR A 227 -2.10 7.16 -8.57
C TYR A 227 -1.35 8.25 -9.34
N ALA A 228 -0.01 8.16 -9.37
CA ALA A 228 0.82 9.12 -10.09
C ALA A 228 0.61 9.04 -11.61
N SER A 229 0.50 7.82 -12.16
CA SER A 229 0.25 7.61 -13.59
C SER A 229 -1.11 8.14 -14.03
N LYS A 230 -2.17 7.85 -13.25
CA LYS A 230 -3.54 8.32 -13.53
C LYS A 230 -3.59 9.84 -13.53
N MET A 231 -3.01 10.49 -12.52
CA MET A 231 -2.95 11.95 -12.45
C MET A 231 -2.21 12.55 -13.65
N LYS A 232 -1.01 12.06 -13.98
CA LYS A 232 -0.25 12.54 -15.15
C LYS A 232 -1.04 12.41 -16.45
N ASN A 233 -1.70 11.28 -16.66
CA ASN A 233 -2.47 11.03 -17.87
C ASN A 233 -3.70 11.93 -17.97
N SER A 234 -4.44 12.12 -16.87
CA SER A 234 -5.57 13.04 -16.83
C SER A 234 -5.11 14.48 -17.08
N PHE A 235 -4.02 14.94 -16.44
CA PHE A 235 -3.46 16.27 -16.72
C PHE A 235 -3.02 16.43 -18.17
N SER A 236 -2.39 15.41 -18.76
CA SER A 236 -1.98 15.44 -20.17
C SER A 236 -3.17 15.57 -21.12
N ARG A 237 -4.24 14.79 -20.91
CA ARG A 237 -5.45 14.86 -21.74
C ARG A 237 -6.13 16.23 -21.63
N ILE A 238 -6.20 16.77 -20.42
CA ILE A 238 -6.73 18.09 -20.17
C ILE A 238 -5.90 19.17 -20.89
N CYS A 239 -4.56 19.12 -20.77
CA CYS A 239 -3.67 20.08 -21.42
C CYS A 239 -3.72 19.99 -22.95
N GLN A 240 -3.85 18.79 -23.50
CA GLN A 240 -4.05 18.60 -24.95
C GLN A 240 -5.35 19.28 -25.41
N HIS A 241 -6.46 19.09 -24.69
CA HIS A 241 -7.73 19.73 -25.05
C HIS A 241 -7.66 21.27 -24.99
N CYS A 242 -6.93 21.81 -23.99
CA CYS A 242 -6.67 23.26 -23.89
C CYS A 242 -5.81 23.77 -25.04
N SER A 243 -4.78 23.01 -25.42
CA SER A 243 -3.87 23.35 -26.51
C SER A 243 -4.58 23.29 -27.86
N TRP A 244 -5.48 22.32 -28.06
CA TRP A 244 -6.34 22.26 -29.25
C TRP A 244 -7.28 23.46 -29.34
N CYS A 245 -7.87 23.90 -28.21
CA CYS A 245 -8.64 25.14 -28.20
C CYS A 245 -7.79 26.37 -28.58
N PHE A 246 -6.51 26.39 -28.17
CA PHE A 246 -5.57 27.45 -28.52
C PHE A 246 -5.08 27.39 -29.98
N VAL A 247 -4.91 26.19 -30.54
CA VAL A 247 -4.46 25.97 -31.92
C VAL A 247 -5.60 26.20 -32.93
N CYS A 248 -6.86 25.90 -32.60
CA CYS A 248 -7.99 26.29 -33.43
C CYS A 248 -8.21 27.82 -33.51
N PHE A 249 -7.45 28.60 -32.74
CA PHE A 249 -7.55 30.06 -32.65
C PHE A 249 -6.51 30.81 -33.53
N TYR A 250 -5.52 30.09 -34.07
CA TYR A 250 -4.51 30.62 -35.00
C TYR A 250 -4.65 29.96 -36.38
#